data_AF-A0A945L9C1-F1
#
_entry.id   AF-A0A945L9C1-F1
#
_cell.length_a   1.000
_cell.length_b   1.000
_cell.length_c   1.000
_cell.angle_alpha   90.00
_cell.angle_beta   90.00
_cell.angle_gamma   90.00
#
_symmetry.space_group_name_H-M   'P 1'
#
loop_
_entity.id
_entity.type
_entity.pdbx_description
1 polymer ?
#
loop_
_entity_poly.entity_id
_entity_poly.type
_entity_poly.pdbx_seq_one_letter_code
_entity_poly.pdbx_strand_id
1 'polypeptide(L)'
;MGEISDQADHIESGHSILFCPEVIRRDTVDSTNSELMRRCRLGPVPAWTAVISQEQTAGRGRLDRSWQSEPGSGLWCSVLVDLSGCPSPTWLPLISGLAVLDACIGLGAAVELKWPNDVTAGGKKLGGILIESAGRPNQWIVGIG
;
A
#
# COMPACT_ATOMS: atom_id res chain seq x y z
N MET A 1 4.59 -12.15 -59.45
CA MET A 1 4.62 -10.82 -58.81
C MET A 1 3.75 -10.93 -57.56
N GLY A 2 4.34 -10.79 -56.37
CA GLY A 2 3.67 -10.76 -55.04
C GLY A 2 3.44 -12.14 -54.43
N GLU A 3 4.39 -12.78 -53.76
CA GLU A 3 4.91 -12.54 -52.38
C GLU A 3 3.99 -13.04 -51.26
N ILE A 4 4.54 -14.02 -50.54
CA ILE A 4 4.12 -14.50 -49.22
C ILE A 4 4.46 -13.37 -48.24
N SER A 5 3.50 -12.83 -47.50
CA SER A 5 3.79 -12.00 -46.32
C SER A 5 3.29 -12.70 -45.07
N ASP A 6 4.27 -13.27 -44.39
CA ASP A 6 4.35 -13.41 -42.94
C ASP A 6 3.99 -12.08 -42.26
N GLN A 7 3.14 -12.13 -41.22
CA GLN A 7 3.06 -11.10 -40.18
C GLN A 7 2.71 -11.78 -38.86
N ALA A 8 3.75 -12.32 -38.24
CA ALA A 8 3.89 -12.32 -36.80
C ALA A 8 3.97 -10.88 -36.27
N ASP A 9 3.60 -10.76 -34.98
CA ASP A 9 4.02 -9.72 -34.03
C ASP A 9 3.56 -8.28 -34.23
N HIS A 10 2.52 -7.92 -33.47
CA HIS A 10 2.50 -6.65 -32.74
C HIS A 10 1.92 -6.85 -31.33
N ILE A 11 2.73 -7.45 -30.44
CA ILE A 11 2.61 -7.18 -29.00
C ILE A 11 3.23 -5.79 -28.80
N GLU A 12 2.41 -4.74 -28.75
CA GLU A 12 2.89 -3.41 -28.40
C GLU A 12 3.32 -3.38 -26.93
N SER A 13 4.63 -3.47 -26.78
CA SER A 13 5.42 -3.06 -25.64
C SER A 13 5.12 -1.63 -25.18
N GLY A 14 5.02 -1.45 -23.87
CA GLY A 14 5.60 -0.28 -23.21
C GLY A 14 4.68 0.94 -23.03
N HIS A 15 3.73 0.83 -22.10
CA HIS A 15 3.33 2.01 -21.33
C HIS A 15 4.15 2.04 -20.05
N SER A 16 5.38 2.54 -20.14
CA SER A 16 6.07 3.10 -18.98
C SER A 16 5.37 4.41 -18.62
N ILE A 17 4.18 4.31 -18.04
CA ILE A 17 3.61 5.42 -17.29
C ILE A 17 4.58 5.61 -16.14
N LEU A 18 5.36 6.69 -16.16
CA LEU A 18 6.05 7.18 -14.98
C LEU A 18 4.96 7.63 -14.00
N PHE A 19 4.42 6.65 -13.31
CA PHE A 19 3.52 6.84 -12.20
C PHE A 19 4.38 7.35 -11.04
N CYS A 20 4.29 8.66 -10.77
CA CYS A 20 4.90 9.27 -9.61
C CYS A 20 3.78 9.53 -8.58
N PRO A 21 3.61 8.65 -7.58
CA PRO A 21 2.65 8.92 -6.52
C PRO A 21 3.07 10.17 -5.74
N GLU A 22 2.11 10.98 -5.32
CA GLU A 22 2.37 12.05 -4.34
C GLU A 22 2.75 11.40 -3.01
N VAL A 23 3.93 11.70 -2.47
CA VAL A 23 4.38 11.20 -1.17
C VAL A 23 4.50 12.36 -0.19
N ILE A 24 3.58 12.39 0.78
CA ILE A 24 3.56 13.34 1.87
C ILE A 24 4.40 12.78 3.02
N ARG A 25 5.42 13.52 3.44
CA ARG A 25 6.29 13.14 4.56
C ARG A 25 5.92 13.93 5.81
N ARG A 26 5.90 13.25 6.95
CA ARG A 26 5.75 13.83 8.29
C ARG A 26 6.89 13.33 9.17
N ASP A 27 7.33 14.15 10.11
CA ASP A 27 8.21 13.67 11.17
C ASP A 27 7.39 12.89 12.20
N THR A 28 6.33 13.52 12.72
CA THR A 28 5.38 12.92 13.66
C THR A 28 3.95 13.15 13.20
N VAL A 29 3.09 12.14 13.38
CA VAL A 29 1.65 12.19 13.11
C VAL A 29 0.89 11.35 14.15
N ASP A 30 -0.41 11.52 14.32
CA ASP A 30 -1.20 10.61 15.17
C ASP A 30 -1.27 9.21 14.54
N SER A 31 -1.72 9.13 13.30
CA SER A 31 -1.66 7.94 12.45
C SER A 31 -1.62 8.35 10.99
N THR A 32 -0.78 7.68 10.21
CA THR A 32 -0.70 7.84 8.75
C THR A 32 -2.04 7.56 8.06
N ASN A 33 -2.79 6.54 8.53
CA ASN A 33 -4.15 6.27 8.06
C ASN A 33 -5.11 7.43 8.39
N SER A 34 -5.08 7.92 9.64
CA SER A 34 -5.93 9.04 10.08
C SER A 34 -5.63 10.32 9.30
N GLU A 35 -4.36 10.60 9.00
CA GLU A 35 -3.95 11.75 8.21
C GLU A 35 -4.48 11.67 6.78
N LEU A 36 -4.35 10.51 6.13
CA LEU A 36 -4.87 10.34 4.78
C LEU A 36 -6.40 10.41 4.75
N MET A 37 -7.07 9.86 5.76
CA MET A 37 -8.52 9.97 5.93
C MET A 37 -8.96 11.44 6.12
N ARG A 38 -8.23 12.23 6.92
CA ARG A 38 -8.51 13.67 7.07
C ARG A 38 -8.39 14.40 5.74
N ARG A 39 -7.37 14.11 4.94
CA ARG A 39 -7.19 14.72 3.60
C ARG A 39 -8.34 14.38 2.66
N CYS A 40 -8.76 13.12 2.59
CA CYS A 40 -9.91 12.69 1.78
C CYS A 40 -11.23 13.38 2.19
N ARG A 41 -11.38 13.73 3.48
CA ARG A 41 -12.54 14.49 3.99
C ARG A 41 -12.49 15.97 3.59
N LEU A 42 -11.30 16.56 3.52
CA LEU A 42 -11.12 17.97 3.14
C LEU A 42 -11.32 18.21 1.64
N GLY A 43 -11.05 17.21 0.80
CA GLY A 43 -11.22 17.33 -0.65
C GLY A 43 -10.83 16.08 -1.41
N PRO A 44 -10.93 16.10 -2.75
CA PRO A 44 -10.39 15.04 -3.59
C PRO A 44 -8.88 14.88 -3.36
N VAL A 45 -8.45 13.64 -3.17
CA VAL A 45 -7.04 13.26 -3.07
C VAL A 45 -6.73 12.32 -4.24
N PRO A 46 -5.65 12.52 -5.01
CA PRO A 46 -5.29 11.62 -6.09
C PRO A 46 -5.13 10.19 -5.58
N ALA A 47 -5.64 9.22 -6.35
CA ALA A 47 -5.34 7.82 -6.09
C ALA A 47 -3.82 7.62 -6.01
N TRP A 48 -3.42 6.73 -5.12
CA TRP A 48 -2.05 6.37 -4.81
C TRP A 48 -1.20 7.42 -4.10
N THR A 49 -1.82 8.51 -3.64
CA THR A 49 -1.19 9.39 -2.67
C THR A 49 -0.79 8.59 -1.43
N ALA A 50 0.47 8.72 -1.01
CA ALA A 50 1.02 8.08 0.17
C ALA A 50 1.34 9.10 1.26
N VAL A 51 1.13 8.71 2.52
CA VAL A 51 1.61 9.43 3.70
C VAL A 51 2.62 8.53 4.39
N ILE A 52 3.82 9.05 4.63
CA ILE A 52 4.83 8.39 5.45
C ILE A 52 5.17 9.23 6.67
N SER A 53 5.52 8.57 7.77
CA SER A 53 5.96 9.23 9.00
C SER A 53 7.19 8.55 9.61
N GLN A 54 7.99 9.30 10.36
CA GLN A 54 9.02 8.71 11.22
C GLN A 54 8.42 8.16 12.52
N GLU A 55 7.35 8.78 13.02
CA GLU A 55 6.67 8.42 14.26
C GLU A 55 5.14 8.46 14.12
N GLN A 56 4.45 7.56 14.84
CA GLN A 56 3.00 7.69 15.09
C GLN A 56 2.70 7.74 16.59
N THR A 57 2.06 8.81 17.06
CA THR A 57 1.71 8.96 18.49
C THR A 57 0.44 8.20 18.88
N ALA A 58 -0.37 7.80 17.90
CA ALA A 58 -1.60 7.04 18.07
C ALA A 58 -1.74 5.98 16.95
N GLY A 59 -0.65 5.26 16.67
CA GLY A 59 -0.64 4.18 15.69
C GLY A 59 -1.72 3.13 15.99
N ARG A 60 -2.37 2.61 14.95
CA ARG A 60 -3.53 1.71 15.06
C ARG A 60 -3.28 0.40 14.34
N GLY A 61 -3.70 -0.68 14.97
CA GLY A 61 -3.87 -2.00 14.38
C GLY A 61 -5.34 -2.38 14.28
N ARG A 62 -5.60 -3.60 13.80
CA ARG A 62 -6.96 -4.18 13.78
C ARG A 62 -7.51 -4.36 15.20
N LEU A 63 -8.83 -4.40 15.30
CA LEU A 63 -9.55 -4.64 16.56
C LEU A 63 -9.15 -3.64 17.67
N ASP A 64 -8.98 -2.37 17.28
CA ASP A 64 -8.60 -1.24 18.14
C ASP A 64 -7.32 -1.44 18.97
N ARG A 65 -6.42 -2.33 18.52
CA ARG A 65 -5.11 -2.49 19.12
C ARG A 65 -4.23 -1.30 18.78
N SER A 66 -3.41 -0.85 19.72
CA SER A 66 -2.37 0.13 19.44
C SER A 66 -1.22 -0.48 18.62
N TRP A 67 -0.60 0.34 17.79
CA TRP A 67 0.61 -0.01 17.03
C TRP A 67 1.74 0.93 17.45
N GLN A 68 2.75 0.40 18.12
CA GLN A 68 3.92 1.18 18.53
C GLN A 68 4.72 1.60 17.31
N SER A 69 5.04 2.88 17.21
CA SER A 69 5.60 3.50 16.00
C SER A 69 6.67 4.54 16.35
N GLU A 70 7.75 4.11 17.01
CA GLU A 70 8.83 4.99 17.46
C GLU A 70 9.72 5.44 16.28
N PRO A 71 10.32 6.65 16.34
CA PRO A 71 11.28 7.12 15.35
C PRO A 71 12.38 6.10 15.07
N GLY A 72 12.62 5.82 13.78
CA GLY A 72 13.69 4.93 13.33
C GLY A 72 13.49 3.44 13.61
N SER A 73 12.35 3.02 14.16
CA SER A 73 12.07 1.61 14.47
C SER A 73 11.33 0.85 13.36
N GLY A 74 10.84 1.55 12.34
CA GLY A 74 10.12 0.94 11.22
C GLY A 74 9.72 1.95 10.14
N LEU A 75 8.88 1.48 9.21
CA LEU A 75 8.25 2.28 8.16
C LEU A 75 6.77 2.41 8.48
N TRP A 76 6.28 3.63 8.68
CA TRP A 76 4.85 3.90 8.85
C TRP A 76 4.34 4.55 7.57
N CYS A 77 3.53 3.82 6.81
CA CYS A 77 3.10 4.23 5.48
C CYS A 77 1.62 3.96 5.28
N SER A 78 0.90 4.90 4.69
CA SER A 78 -0.48 4.71 4.25
C SER A 78 -0.65 5.15 2.82
N VAL A 79 -1.33 4.35 2.00
CA VAL A 79 -1.56 4.65 0.58
C VAL A 79 -3.06 4.66 0.29
N LEU A 80 -3.53 5.69 -0.41
CA LEU A 80 -4.90 5.76 -0.91
C LEU A 80 -5.00 4.90 -2.17
N VAL A 81 -5.90 3.93 -2.21
CA VAL A 81 -6.14 3.12 -3.41
C VAL A 81 -7.56 3.33 -3.89
N ASP A 82 -7.73 3.37 -5.21
CA ASP A 82 -9.03 3.39 -5.86
C ASP A 82 -9.29 2.02 -6.48
N LEU A 83 -10.36 1.37 -6.03
CA LEU A 83 -10.78 0.05 -6.50
C LEU A 83 -11.91 0.10 -7.51
N SER A 84 -12.12 1.24 -8.18
CA SER A 84 -13.10 1.33 -9.27
C SER A 84 -12.78 0.28 -10.35
N GLY A 85 -13.70 -0.65 -10.55
CA GLY A 85 -13.54 -1.79 -11.47
C GLY A 85 -12.96 -3.07 -10.85
N CYS A 86 -12.70 -3.11 -9.55
CA CYS A 86 -12.18 -4.28 -8.83
C CYS A 86 -13.28 -5.02 -8.03
N PRO A 87 -13.21 -6.36 -7.83
CA PRO A 87 -14.35 -7.13 -7.33
C PRO A 87 -14.69 -6.88 -5.86
N SER A 88 -13.68 -6.60 -5.01
CA SER A 88 -13.90 -6.43 -3.58
C SER A 88 -12.66 -5.91 -2.83
N PRO A 89 -12.83 -5.03 -1.81
CA PRO A 89 -11.76 -4.64 -0.89
C PRO A 89 -11.26 -5.80 -0.01
N THR A 90 -11.97 -6.94 0.05
CA THR A 90 -11.59 -8.11 0.87
C THR A 90 -10.21 -8.66 0.48
N TRP A 91 -9.76 -8.45 -0.76
CA TRP A 91 -8.45 -8.90 -1.22
C TRP A 91 -7.31 -7.91 -0.93
N LEU A 92 -7.62 -6.67 -0.54
CA LEU A 92 -6.59 -5.65 -0.28
C LEU A 92 -5.54 -6.08 0.74
N PRO A 93 -5.88 -6.71 1.88
CA PRO A 93 -4.86 -7.17 2.83
C PRO A 93 -3.87 -8.16 2.20
N LEU A 94 -4.38 -9.11 1.39
CA LEU A 94 -3.54 -10.11 0.71
C LEU A 94 -2.67 -9.46 -0.35
N ILE A 95 -3.25 -8.64 -1.22
CA ILE A 95 -2.52 -7.96 -2.31
C ILE A 95 -1.43 -7.04 -1.73
N SER A 96 -1.76 -6.28 -0.69
CA SER A 96 -0.80 -5.42 0.01
C SER A 96 0.29 -6.25 0.69
N GLY A 97 -0.07 -7.40 1.26
CA GLY A 97 0.87 -8.35 1.85
C GLY A 97 1.88 -8.90 0.85
N LEU A 98 1.43 -9.24 -0.36
CA LEU A 98 2.30 -9.66 -1.45
C LEU A 98 3.22 -8.51 -1.91
N ALA A 99 2.70 -7.28 -2.03
CA ALA A 99 3.53 -6.13 -2.38
C ALA A 99 4.64 -5.85 -1.34
N VAL A 100 4.33 -5.99 -0.05
CA VAL A 100 5.32 -5.88 1.03
C VAL A 100 6.32 -7.03 0.96
N LEU A 101 5.85 -8.25 0.72
CA LEU A 101 6.70 -9.43 0.56
C LEU A 101 7.72 -9.23 -0.58
N ASP A 102 7.26 -8.81 -1.75
CA ASP A 102 8.10 -8.53 -2.93
C ASP A 102 9.14 -7.45 -2.63
N ALA A 103 8.73 -6.36 -1.96
CA ALA A 103 9.64 -5.29 -1.57
C ALA A 103 10.73 -5.77 -0.60
N CYS A 104 10.36 -6.55 0.43
CA CYS A 104 11.30 -7.10 1.40
C CYS A 104 12.26 -8.13 0.76
N ILE A 105 11.76 -9.01 -0.10
CA ILE A 105 12.58 -9.98 -0.84
C ILE A 105 13.57 -9.25 -1.75
N GLY A 106 13.14 -8.17 -2.42
CA GLY A 106 14.01 -7.33 -3.24
C GLY A 106 15.15 -6.65 -2.45
N LEU A 107 14.98 -6.48 -1.14
CA LEU A 107 16.01 -5.99 -0.21
C LEU A 107 16.83 -7.13 0.42
N GLY A 108 16.59 -8.39 0.07
CA GLY A 108 17.27 -9.57 0.61
C GLY A 108 16.74 -10.05 1.96
N ALA A 109 15.58 -9.58 2.41
CA ALA A 109 14.97 -10.03 3.66
C ALA A 109 14.14 -11.30 3.47
N ALA A 110 14.33 -12.28 4.35
CA ALA A 110 13.50 -13.48 4.41
C ALA A 110 12.24 -13.21 5.26
N VAL A 111 11.11 -13.04 4.58
CA VAL A 111 9.81 -12.73 5.18
C VAL A 111 8.73 -13.68 4.68
N GLU A 112 7.65 -13.80 5.44
CA GLU A 112 6.49 -14.62 5.15
C GLU A 112 5.22 -13.81 5.40
N LEU A 113 4.15 -14.12 4.66
CA LEU A 113 2.84 -13.53 4.89
C LEU A 113 1.97 -14.49 5.71
N LYS A 114 1.68 -14.09 6.95
CA LYS A 114 0.70 -14.77 7.81
C LYS A 114 -0.69 -14.17 7.58
N TRP A 115 -1.57 -14.98 7.00
CA TRP A 115 -2.95 -14.57 6.75
C TRP A 115 -3.65 -14.09 8.04
N PRO A 116 -4.49 -13.02 7.99
CA PRO A 116 -4.91 -12.28 6.80
C PRO A 116 -4.04 -11.07 6.43
N ASN A 117 -3.16 -10.61 7.31
CA ASN A 117 -2.63 -9.25 7.20
C ASN A 117 -1.31 -9.03 7.95
N ASP A 118 -0.62 -10.08 8.41
CA ASP A 118 0.60 -9.97 9.20
C ASP A 118 1.80 -10.39 8.36
N VAL A 119 2.86 -9.58 8.38
CA VAL A 119 4.16 -9.94 7.80
C VAL A 119 5.05 -10.46 8.91
N THR A 120 5.70 -11.59 8.69
CA THR A 120 6.54 -12.26 9.70
C THR A 120 7.94 -12.53 9.17
N ALA A 121 8.94 -12.53 10.05
CA ALA A 121 10.31 -12.94 9.77
C ALA A 121 10.77 -13.92 10.86
N GLY A 122 11.26 -15.10 10.46
CA GLY A 122 11.67 -16.16 11.41
C GLY A 122 10.57 -16.55 12.41
N GLY A 123 9.31 -16.61 11.95
CA GLY A 123 8.14 -16.94 12.77
C GLY A 123 7.67 -15.83 13.74
N LYS A 124 8.32 -14.67 13.76
CA LYS A 124 7.93 -13.51 14.58
C LYS A 124 7.28 -12.43 13.72
N LYS A 125 6.35 -11.68 14.30
CA LYS A 125 5.69 -10.56 13.60
C LYS A 125 6.70 -9.44 13.34
N LEU A 126 6.82 -9.07 12.07
CA LEU A 126 7.63 -7.97 11.58
C LEU A 126 6.79 -6.72 11.35
N GLY A 127 5.57 -6.89 10.81
CA GLY A 127 4.67 -5.80 10.48
C GLY A 127 3.23 -6.27 10.29
N GLY A 128 2.35 -5.36 9.93
CA GLY A 128 0.94 -5.60 9.69
C GLY A 128 0.33 -4.62 8.70
N ILE A 129 -0.78 -5.06 8.12
CA ILE A 129 -1.57 -4.28 7.17
C ILE A 129 -2.92 -3.96 7.78
N LEU A 130 -3.33 -2.70 7.67
CA LEU A 130 -4.62 -2.19 8.12
C LEU A 130 -5.35 -1.51 6.97
N ILE A 131 -6.50 -2.06 6.60
CA ILE A 131 -7.35 -1.50 5.54
C ILE A 131 -8.51 -0.72 6.17
N GLU A 132 -8.68 0.53 5.78
CA GLU A 132 -9.79 1.39 6.20
C GLU A 132 -10.49 2.02 4.99
N SER A 133 -11.79 2.29 5.08
CA SER A 133 -12.49 3.05 4.03
C SER A 133 -12.07 4.53 4.10
N ALA A 134 -11.81 5.16 2.96
CA ALA A 134 -11.51 6.58 2.88
C ALA A 134 -12.77 7.48 3.06
N GLY A 135 -13.95 6.89 3.26
CA GLY A 135 -15.22 7.61 3.36
C GLY A 135 -15.81 8.05 2.01
N ARG A 136 -15.23 7.57 0.89
CA ARG A 136 -15.73 7.77 -0.47
C ARG A 136 -15.93 6.40 -1.15
N PRO A 137 -16.87 6.27 -2.11
CA PRO A 137 -17.05 5.03 -2.85
C PRO A 137 -15.74 4.56 -3.49
N ASN A 138 -15.47 3.26 -3.44
CA ASN A 138 -14.30 2.60 -4.03
C ASN A 138 -12.92 3.04 -3.51
N GLN A 139 -12.84 4.02 -2.60
CA GLN A 139 -11.57 4.50 -2.07
C GLN A 139 -11.25 3.89 -0.71
N TRP A 140 -10.06 3.32 -0.62
CA TRP A 140 -9.57 2.61 0.55
C TRP A 140 -8.18 3.12 0.93
N ILE A 141 -7.86 3.05 2.21
CA ILE A 141 -6.56 3.39 2.75
C ILE A 141 -5.89 2.09 3.16
N VAL A 142 -4.73 1.83 2.58
CA VAL A 142 -3.86 0.70 2.92
C VAL A 142 -2.77 1.22 3.86
N GLY A 143 -2.89 0.94 5.14
CA GLY A 143 -1.86 1.19 6.14
C GLY A 143 -0.89 0.02 6.25
N ILE A 144 0.40 0.31 6.27
CA ILE A 144 1.52 -0.63 6.40
C ILE A 144 2.40 -0.10 7.53
N GLY A 145 2.65 -0.95 8.52
CA GLY A 145 3.48 -0.65 9.68
C GLY A 145 4.13 -1.89 10.24
#